data_AF-M8B380-F1
#
_entry.id   AF-M8B380-F1
#
_cell.length_a   1.000
_cell.length_b   1.000
_cell.length_c   1.000
_cell.angle_alpha   90.00
_cell.angle_beta   90.00
_cell.angle_gamma   90.00
#
_symmetry.space_group_name_H-M   'P 1'
#
loop_
_entity.id
_entity.type
_entity.pdbx_description
1 polymer ?
#
loop_
_entity_poly.entity_id
_entity_poly.type
_entity_poly.pdbx_seq_one_letter_code
_entity_poly.pdbx_strand_id
1 'polypeptide(L)'
;MDKLPEGSKKVVMPLRFSMNLQQGIHNVNEINKKFDYKNRLDKKDLVMLPVLECADVTDKEGGRHYWVFNVNLRDGRFEVLDSNRMLDNIELMTTASTIAGAVRQLWRKHYPKFSIEHFQIIDIDVPKQLGK
;
A
#
# COMPACT_ATOMS: atom_id res chain seq x y z
N MET A 1 26.42 2.11 5.46
CA MET A 1 25.07 2.67 5.28
C MET A 1 25.17 3.73 4.21
N ASP A 2 24.84 3.37 2.98
CA ASP A 2 24.90 4.32 1.87
C ASP A 2 23.83 5.38 2.06
N LYS A 3 24.28 6.63 2.15
CA LYS A 3 23.41 7.80 2.25
C LYS A 3 22.49 7.79 1.03
N LEU A 4 21.18 7.79 1.29
CA LEU A 4 20.16 7.83 0.26
C LEU A 4 20.41 9.05 -0.66
N PRO A 5 20.35 8.90 -1.99
CA PRO A 5 20.64 9.98 -2.91
C PRO A 5 19.66 11.16 -2.73
N GLU A 6 20.16 12.35 -3.01
CA GLU A 6 19.45 13.62 -2.83
C GLU A 6 18.18 13.69 -3.71
N GLY A 7 17.03 13.97 -3.09
CA GLY A 7 15.71 14.06 -3.75
C GLY A 7 14.76 12.88 -3.53
N SER A 8 14.60 12.39 -2.29
CA SER A 8 13.70 11.28 -1.93
C SER A 8 12.31 11.40 -2.57
N LYS A 9 12.00 10.49 -3.51
CA LYS A 9 10.76 10.54 -4.32
C LYS A 9 9.66 9.70 -3.69
N LYS A 10 9.31 9.98 -2.43
CA LYS A 10 8.15 9.35 -1.78
C LYS A 10 6.87 9.99 -2.29
N VAL A 11 5.81 9.20 -2.46
CA VAL A 11 4.47 9.72 -2.75
C VAL A 11 3.45 9.03 -1.85
N VAL A 12 2.54 9.81 -1.29
CA VAL A 12 1.41 9.29 -0.50
C VAL A 12 0.16 9.36 -1.37
N MET A 13 -0.52 8.23 -1.51
CA MET A 13 -1.78 8.14 -2.23
C MET A 13 -2.95 8.63 -1.39
N PRO A 14 -4.00 9.21 -2.00
CA PRO A 14 -5.22 9.55 -1.27
C PRO A 14 -5.86 8.29 -0.65
N LEU A 15 -6.45 8.39 0.54
CA LEU A 15 -7.12 7.26 1.20
C LEU A 15 -8.19 6.58 0.32
N ARG A 16 -8.95 7.38 -0.45
CA ARG A 16 -9.96 6.82 -1.37
C ARG A 16 -9.37 5.85 -2.38
N PHE A 17 -8.10 6.02 -2.75
CA PHE A 17 -7.41 5.13 -3.68
C PHE A 17 -7.29 3.72 -3.08
N SER A 18 -6.77 3.59 -1.85
CA SER A 18 -6.64 2.30 -1.18
C SER A 18 -8.00 1.70 -0.82
N MET A 19 -9.00 2.51 -0.44
CA MET A 19 -10.38 2.05 -0.24
C MET A 19 -10.95 1.37 -1.48
N ASN A 20 -10.71 1.93 -2.67
CA ASN A 20 -11.13 1.27 -3.91
C ASN A 20 -10.36 -0.03 -4.15
N LEU A 21 -9.04 -0.06 -3.91
CA LEU A 21 -8.24 -1.27 -4.08
C LEU A 21 -8.69 -2.41 -3.15
N GLN A 22 -9.03 -2.09 -1.90
CA GLN A 22 -9.56 -3.05 -0.93
C GLN A 22 -10.87 -3.69 -1.42
N GLN A 23 -11.70 -2.96 -2.17
CA GLN A 23 -12.94 -3.46 -2.77
C GLN A 23 -12.72 -4.17 -4.12
N GLY A 24 -11.47 -4.35 -4.55
CA GLY A 24 -11.15 -4.87 -5.87
C GLY A 24 -11.46 -3.90 -7.01
N ILE A 25 -11.85 -2.65 -6.72
CA ILE A 25 -12.15 -1.62 -7.71
C ILE A 25 -10.83 -0.95 -8.11
N HIS A 26 -10.20 -1.42 -9.18
CA HIS A 26 -8.93 -0.87 -9.66
C HIS A 26 -8.98 -0.37 -11.11
N ASN A 27 -10.01 -0.70 -11.89
CA ASN A 27 -10.11 -0.29 -13.31
C ASN A 27 -11.00 0.95 -13.56
N VAL A 28 -11.02 1.92 -12.63
CA VAL A 28 -11.77 3.18 -12.81
C VAL A 28 -10.87 4.33 -13.26
N ASN A 29 -11.43 5.31 -13.96
CA ASN A 29 -10.66 6.44 -14.53
C ASN A 29 -9.86 7.20 -13.48
N GLU A 30 -10.40 7.39 -12.28
CA GLU A 30 -9.71 8.08 -11.18
C GLU A 30 -8.41 7.36 -10.77
N ILE A 31 -8.45 6.03 -10.67
CA ILE A 31 -7.28 5.20 -10.33
C ILE A 31 -6.28 5.20 -11.47
N ASN A 32 -6.74 4.97 -12.70
CA ASN A 32 -5.86 4.97 -13.87
C ASN A 32 -5.11 6.30 -14.04
N LYS A 33 -5.75 7.44 -13.76
CA LYS A 33 -5.10 8.76 -13.79
C LYS A 33 -3.95 8.90 -12.79
N LYS A 34 -3.92 8.13 -11.70
CA LYS A 34 -2.77 8.14 -10.77
C LYS A 34 -1.54 7.49 -11.36
N PHE A 35 -1.70 6.55 -12.28
CA PHE A 35 -0.61 5.89 -12.99
C PHE A 35 -0.18 6.60 -14.27
N ASP A 36 -0.80 7.74 -14.59
CA ASP A 36 -0.51 8.51 -15.80
C ASP A 36 1.00 8.81 -15.93
N TYR A 37 1.47 8.91 -17.17
CA TYR A 37 2.89 9.04 -17.50
C TYR A 37 3.54 10.29 -16.88
N LYS A 38 2.74 11.28 -16.46
CA LYS A 38 3.25 12.48 -15.75
C LYS A 38 3.60 12.20 -14.29
N ASN A 39 2.91 11.26 -13.64
CA ASN A 39 3.12 10.95 -12.22
C ASN A 39 4.34 10.06 -12.00
N ARG A 40 4.64 9.18 -12.98
CA ARG A 40 5.81 8.27 -13.00
C ARG A 40 6.03 7.57 -11.66
N LEU A 41 5.02 6.81 -11.21
CA LEU A 41 5.11 6.05 -9.96
C LEU A 41 6.25 5.02 -10.03
N ASP A 42 6.54 4.49 -11.22
CA ASP A 42 7.70 3.65 -11.54
C ASP A 42 9.07 4.30 -11.27
N LYS A 43 9.11 5.62 -11.05
CA LYS A 43 10.33 6.39 -10.76
C LYS A 43 10.37 6.93 -9.33
N LYS A 44 9.46 6.48 -8.47
CA LYS A 44 9.42 6.81 -7.05
C LYS A 44 10.23 5.80 -6.26
N ASP A 45 10.73 6.20 -5.10
CA ASP A 45 11.34 5.26 -4.17
C ASP A 45 10.25 4.46 -3.45
N LEU A 46 9.25 5.19 -2.95
CA LEU A 46 8.17 4.68 -2.13
C LEU A 46 6.83 5.21 -2.65
N VAL A 47 5.86 4.32 -2.80
CA VAL A 47 4.46 4.68 -3.01
C VAL A 47 3.67 4.19 -1.80
N MET A 48 3.26 5.12 -0.95
CA MET A 48 2.59 4.84 0.32
C MET A 48 1.08 4.94 0.15
N LEU A 49 0.36 3.91 0.58
CA LEU A 49 -1.09 3.80 0.53
C LEU A 49 -1.59 3.76 1.98
N PRO A 50 -2.13 4.87 2.52
CA PRO A 50 -2.84 4.83 3.79
C PRO A 50 -4.03 3.88 3.65
N VAL A 51 -4.19 2.93 4.55
CA VAL A 51 -5.30 1.96 4.56
C VAL A 51 -6.18 2.24 5.76
N LEU A 52 -7.49 2.22 5.53
CA LEU A 52 -8.50 2.30 6.57
C LEU A 52 -9.30 1.00 6.51
N GLU A 53 -9.27 0.26 7.61
CA GLU A 53 -10.09 -0.93 7.83
C GLU A 53 -11.16 -0.63 8.87
N CYS A 54 -12.35 -1.21 8.67
CA CYS A 54 -13.28 -1.43 9.79
C CYS A 54 -12.86 -2.72 10.47
N ALA A 55 -12.25 -2.61 11.64
CA ALA A 55 -11.84 -3.69 12.51
C ALA A 55 -13.03 -4.50 13.06
N ASP A 56 -14.27 -3.99 12.95
CA ASP A 56 -15.46 -4.73 13.30
C ASP A 56 -16.64 -4.35 12.39
N VAL A 57 -17.21 -5.34 11.71
CA VAL A 57 -18.42 -5.16 10.87
C VAL A 57 -19.68 -4.98 11.72
N THR A 58 -19.60 -5.29 13.02
CA THR A 58 -20.72 -5.20 13.97
C THR A 58 -20.73 -3.90 14.79
N ASP A 59 -19.58 -3.25 14.95
CA ASP A 59 -19.44 -1.95 15.61
C ASP A 59 -19.42 -0.80 14.59
N LYS A 60 -20.58 -0.17 14.40
CA LYS A 60 -20.77 0.92 13.43
C LYS A 60 -20.13 2.26 13.85
N GLU A 61 -19.62 2.39 15.08
CA GLU A 61 -19.06 3.65 15.58
C GLU A 61 -17.57 3.58 16.01
N GLY A 62 -17.05 2.45 16.48
CA GLY A 62 -15.73 2.42 17.15
C GLY A 62 -14.54 1.84 16.38
N GLY A 63 -14.73 0.88 15.49
CA GLY A 63 -13.63 0.00 15.04
C GLY A 63 -12.76 0.48 13.88
N ARG A 64 -12.51 1.78 13.66
CA ARG A 64 -11.69 2.21 12.51
C ARG A 64 -10.20 2.12 12.81
N HIS A 65 -9.48 1.29 12.07
CA HIS A 65 -8.03 1.09 12.22
C HIS A 65 -7.28 1.58 10.99
N TYR A 66 -6.20 2.33 11.23
CA TYR A 66 -5.33 2.83 10.18
C TYR A 66 -4.00 2.08 10.19
N TRP A 67 -3.52 1.73 9.01
CA TRP A 67 -2.18 1.23 8.78
C TRP A 67 -1.71 1.67 7.39
N VAL A 68 -0.44 1.44 7.05
CA VAL A 68 0.11 1.85 5.75
C VAL A 68 0.61 0.63 4.97
N PHE A 69 0.13 0.50 3.73
CA PHE A 69 0.70 -0.40 2.74
C PHE A 69 1.67 0.40 1.87
N ASN A 70 2.94 0.01 1.80
CA ASN A 70 3.95 0.72 1.04
C ASN A 70 4.52 -0.15 -0.08
N VAL A 71 4.57 0.40 -1.29
CA VAL A 71 5.31 -0.18 -2.41
C VAL A 71 6.72 0.39 -2.37
N ASN A 72 7.66 -0.37 -1.81
CA ASN A 72 9.06 0.00 -1.75
C ASN A 72 9.77 -0.48 -3.01
N LEU A 73 9.81 0.41 -4.01
CA LEU A 73 10.45 0.16 -5.30
C LEU A 73 11.98 0.14 -5.19
N ARG A 74 12.54 0.81 -4.18
CA ARG A 74 13.98 0.81 -3.92
C ARG A 74 14.47 -0.56 -3.46
N ASP A 75 13.76 -1.17 -2.51
CA ASP A 75 14.15 -2.44 -1.89
C ASP A 75 13.43 -3.65 -2.52
N GLY A 76 12.57 -3.43 -3.52
CA GLY A 76 11.95 -4.51 -4.29
C GLY A 76 10.87 -5.29 -3.53
N ARG A 77 10.06 -4.63 -2.70
CA ARG A 77 9.11 -5.30 -1.79
C ARG A 77 7.88 -4.47 -1.47
N PHE A 78 6.84 -5.14 -0.99
CA PHE A 78 5.70 -4.52 -0.33
C PHE A 78 5.92 -4.56 1.18
N GLU A 79 5.54 -3.47 1.84
CA GLU A 79 5.76 -3.28 3.27
C GLU A 79 4.43 -2.96 3.95
N VAL A 80 4.14 -3.65 5.05
CA VAL A 80 3.01 -3.36 5.92
C VAL A 80 3.55 -2.70 7.17
N LEU A 81 3.06 -1.48 7.43
CA LEU A 81 3.36 -0.69 8.62
C LEU A 81 2.08 -0.60 9.44
N ASP A 82 1.92 -1.50 10.41
CA ASP A 82 0.77 -1.55 11.32
C ASP A 82 1.27 -1.42 12.78
N SER A 83 0.81 -0.37 13.46
CA SER A 83 1.18 -0.08 14.85
C SER A 83 0.44 -0.96 15.87
N ASN A 84 -0.52 -1.78 15.43
CA ASN A 84 -1.33 -2.64 16.30
C ASN A 84 -1.05 -4.13 16.03
N ARG A 85 -0.98 -4.54 14.76
CA ARG A 85 -0.89 -5.97 14.36
C ARG A 85 0.43 -6.31 13.64
N MET A 86 0.59 -7.59 13.30
CA MET A 86 1.62 -8.13 12.39
C MET A 86 0.93 -9.02 11.33
N LEU A 87 1.63 -9.44 10.27
CA LEU A 87 1.07 -10.24 9.17
C LEU A 87 0.65 -11.67 9.56
N ASP A 88 0.90 -12.10 10.79
CA ASP A 88 0.28 -13.31 11.35
C ASP A 88 -1.24 -13.13 11.60
N ASN A 89 -1.72 -11.89 11.67
CA ASN A 89 -3.14 -11.57 11.65
C ASN A 89 -3.73 -11.82 10.25
N ILE A 90 -4.67 -12.77 10.18
CA ILE A 90 -5.28 -13.24 8.93
C ILE A 90 -6.02 -12.11 8.18
N GLU A 91 -6.69 -11.22 8.90
CA GLU A 91 -7.44 -10.11 8.28
C GLU A 91 -6.47 -9.12 7.61
N LEU A 92 -5.42 -8.71 8.33
CA LEU A 92 -4.37 -7.84 7.80
C LEU A 92 -3.68 -8.47 6.59
N MET A 93 -3.29 -9.74 6.66
CA MET A 93 -2.69 -10.47 5.54
C MET A 93 -3.63 -10.52 4.33
N THR A 94 -4.92 -10.76 4.56
CA THR A 94 -5.94 -10.83 3.50
C THR A 94 -6.09 -9.47 2.80
N THR A 95 -6.21 -8.38 3.56
CA THR A 95 -6.31 -7.03 2.99
C THR A 95 -5.03 -6.62 2.29
N ALA A 96 -3.87 -6.86 2.89
CA ALA A 96 -2.57 -6.58 2.28
C ALA A 96 -2.37 -7.35 0.97
N SER A 97 -2.74 -8.64 0.93
CA SER A 97 -2.69 -9.46 -0.28
C SER A 97 -3.65 -8.96 -1.37
N THR A 98 -4.85 -8.52 -0.98
CA THR A 98 -5.84 -7.93 -1.90
C THR A 98 -5.29 -6.66 -2.54
N ILE A 99 -4.74 -5.75 -1.73
CA ILE A 99 -4.09 -4.51 -2.21
C ILE A 99 -2.91 -4.85 -3.11
N ALA A 100 -2.03 -5.77 -2.72
CA ALA A 100 -0.87 -6.18 -3.50
C ALA A 100 -1.27 -6.73 -4.89
N GLY A 101 -2.31 -7.57 -4.94
CA GLY A 101 -2.87 -8.09 -6.19
C GLY A 101 -3.38 -6.97 -7.11
N ALA A 102 -4.17 -6.04 -6.56
CA ALA A 102 -4.65 -4.87 -7.31
C ALA A 102 -3.50 -3.98 -7.81
N VAL A 103 -2.51 -3.70 -6.96
CA VAL A 103 -1.33 -2.92 -7.31
C VAL A 103 -0.55 -3.59 -8.44
N ARG A 104 -0.31 -4.90 -8.38
CA ARG A 104 0.36 -5.66 -9.46
C ARG A 104 -0.39 -5.55 -10.78
N GLN A 105 -1.72 -5.72 -10.77
CA GLN A 105 -2.53 -5.59 -11.97
C GLN A 105 -2.43 -4.19 -12.60
N LEU A 106 -2.50 -3.15 -11.77
CA LEU A 106 -2.32 -1.76 -12.20
C LEU A 106 -0.90 -1.53 -12.75
N TRP A 107 0.11 -2.07 -12.08
CA TRP A 107 1.50 -1.92 -12.49
C TRP A 107 1.77 -2.58 -13.84
N ARG A 108 1.26 -3.80 -14.04
CA ARG A 108 1.37 -4.52 -15.32
C ARG A 108 0.72 -3.74 -16.46
N LYS A 109 -0.42 -3.11 -16.20
CA LYS A 109 -1.14 -2.29 -17.19
C LYS A 109 -0.38 -1.03 -17.58
N HIS A 110 0.14 -0.29 -16.59
CA HIS A 110 0.67 1.06 -16.82
C HIS A 110 2.20 1.11 -16.98
N TYR A 111 2.91 0.14 -16.42
CA TYR A 111 4.38 0.06 -16.41
C TYR A 111 4.88 -1.33 -16.83
N PRO A 112 4.50 -1.84 -18.03
CA PRO A 112 4.78 -3.22 -18.44
C PRO A 112 6.28 -3.58 -18.52
N LYS A 113 7.17 -2.58 -18.57
CA LYS A 113 8.64 -2.77 -18.58
C LYS A 113 9.26 -2.91 -17.19
N PHE A 114 8.53 -2.58 -16.13
CA PHE A 114 9.00 -2.63 -14.74
C PHE A 114 8.09 -3.55 -13.95
N SER A 115 8.46 -4.83 -13.85
CA SER A 115 7.66 -5.81 -13.12
C SER A 115 7.86 -5.70 -11.62
N ILE A 116 6.76 -5.77 -10.87
CA ILE A 116 6.74 -5.89 -9.40
C ILE A 116 6.07 -7.19 -8.94
N GLU A 117 5.85 -8.14 -9.86
CA GLU A 117 5.16 -9.41 -9.55
C GLU A 117 5.91 -10.23 -8.50
N HIS A 118 7.25 -10.13 -8.48
CA HIS A 118 8.14 -10.85 -7.55
C HIS A 118 8.21 -10.21 -6.16
N PHE A 119 7.63 -9.03 -5.95
CA PHE A 119 7.71 -8.35 -4.65
C PHE A 119 6.97 -9.16 -3.60
N GLN A 120 7.64 -9.42 -2.47
CA GLN A 120 7.04 -10.08 -1.31
C GLN A 120 6.39 -9.05 -0.39
N ILE A 121 5.38 -9.47 0.38
CA ILE A 121 4.78 -8.64 1.44
C ILE A 121 5.51 -8.97 2.73
N ILE A 122 6.04 -7.94 3.40
CA ILE A 122 6.74 -8.07 4.68
C ILE A 122 6.18 -7.12 5.72
N ASP A 123 6.28 -7.51 6.99
CA ASP A 123 6.09 -6.59 8.11
C ASP A 123 7.30 -5.66 8.24
N ILE A 124 7.02 -4.39 8.49
CA ILE A 124 8.02 -3.45 8.99
C ILE A 124 7.70 -3.19 10.45
N ASP A 125 8.68 -3.48 11.31
CA ASP A 125 8.56 -3.18 12.72
C ASP A 125 8.50 -1.66 12.92
N VAL A 126 7.43 -1.21 13.56
CA VAL A 126 7.10 0.19 13.82
C VAL A 126 6.71 0.33 15.29
N PRO A 127 6.87 1.53 15.88
CA PRO A 127 6.43 1.77 17.24
C PRO A 127 4.98 1.32 17.45
N LYS A 128 4.77 0.40 18.38
CA LYS A 128 3.44 -0.12 18.67
C LYS A 128 2.63 0.92 19.43
N GLN A 129 1.39 1.10 18.99
CA GLN A 129 0.46 1.97 19.68
C GLN A 129 0.16 1.36 21.04
N LEU A 130 0.55 2.05 22.09
CA LEU A 130 0.06 1.73 23.43
C LEU A 130 -1.45 1.98 23.44
N GLY A 131 -2.23 0.98 23.85
CA GLY A 131 -3.68 1.09 23.94
C GLY A 131 -4.09 2.30 24.79
N LYS A 132 -5.32 2.79 24.57
CA LYS A 132 -5.98 3.65 25.56
C LYS A 132 -6.28 2.86 26.83
#